data_AF-A0A4Z0QFC9-F1
#
_entry.id   AF-A0A4Z0QFC9-F1
#
_cell.length_a   1.000
_cell.length_b   1.000
_cell.length_c   1.000
_cell.angle_alpha   90.00
_cell.angle_beta   90.00
_cell.angle_gamma   90.00
#
_symmetry.space_group_name_H-M   'P 1'
#
loop_
_entity.id
_entity.type
_entity.pdbx_description
1 polymer ?
#
loop_
_entity_poly.entity_id
_entity_poly.type
_entity_poly.pdbx_seq_one_letter_code
_entity_poly.pdbx_strand_id
1 'polypeptide(L)'
;MASSPYPAGTVRALLATDLVTEATRTALLARLGAPEYEPQYFDAATYELLRMVAARLFPQPDREAPIELAPSIDQRLFTGGSDGWRYDVLPPDRETYRLGLGGIRESARVMFGQYFELLTGAQQDAVLRAVQNETAPGPIWDTLSANRFFEELLAELTENYYAHPLAQEEIGYVGLADVPGWTKITLNEKEDREPEEGEMVNW
;
A
#
# COMPACT_ATOMS: atom_id res chain seq x y z
N MET A 1 -3.30 11.21 12.06
CA MET A 1 -1.88 11.56 12.28
C MET A 1 -1.78 13.07 12.42
N ALA A 2 -0.61 13.67 12.67
CA ALA A 2 -0.47 15.12 12.51
C ALA A 2 -0.74 15.47 11.03
N SER A 3 -1.38 16.61 10.76
CA SER A 3 -1.55 17.11 9.38
C SER A 3 -0.18 17.20 8.71
N SER A 4 -0.08 16.82 7.43
CA SER A 4 1.16 16.94 6.67
C SER A 4 1.74 18.36 6.82
N PRO A 5 3.05 18.52 7.06
CA PRO A 5 3.69 19.83 7.10
C PRO A 5 3.83 20.46 5.71
N TYR A 6 3.52 19.71 4.65
CA TYR A 6 3.54 20.15 3.27
C TYR A 6 2.13 20.53 2.80
N PRO A 7 1.97 21.62 2.03
CA PRO A 7 0.68 21.98 1.46
C PRO A 7 0.12 20.87 0.57
N ALA A 8 -1.20 20.70 0.61
CA ALA A 8 -1.90 19.83 -0.33
C ALA A 8 -1.70 20.32 -1.78
N GLY A 9 -1.62 19.38 -2.73
CA GLY A 9 -1.45 19.71 -4.15
C GLY A 9 0.00 19.93 -4.60
N THR A 10 1.01 19.85 -3.71
CA THR A 10 2.43 20.06 -4.05
C THR A 10 2.91 19.14 -5.16
N VAL A 11 2.67 17.84 -5.06
CA VAL A 11 3.03 16.85 -6.11
C VAL A 11 2.22 17.08 -7.37
N ARG A 12 0.92 17.34 -7.27
CA ARG A 12 0.08 17.63 -8.43
C ARG A 12 0.48 18.92 -9.16
N ALA A 13 0.94 19.93 -8.44
CA ALA A 13 1.47 21.15 -9.04
C ALA A 13 2.80 20.87 -9.75
N LEU A 14 3.71 20.10 -9.12
CA LEU A 14 4.97 19.69 -9.74
C LEU A 14 4.73 18.85 -11.02
N LEU A 15 3.73 17.97 -11.00
CA LEU A 15 3.27 17.18 -12.16
C LEU A 15 2.81 18.02 -13.35
N ALA A 16 2.54 19.32 -13.20
CA ALA A 16 2.16 20.22 -14.28
C ALA A 16 3.34 20.98 -14.90
N THR A 17 4.52 20.90 -14.29
CA THR A 17 5.72 21.64 -14.72
C THR A 17 6.51 20.91 -15.80
N ASP A 18 7.52 21.57 -16.38
CA ASP A 18 8.50 20.97 -17.29
C ASP A 18 9.62 20.20 -16.54
N LEU A 19 9.54 20.10 -15.20
CA LEU A 19 10.51 19.38 -14.38
C LEU A 19 10.28 17.87 -14.33
N VAL A 20 9.19 17.40 -14.94
CA VAL A 20 8.78 15.99 -14.95
C VAL A 20 8.73 15.48 -16.38
N THR A 21 9.49 14.43 -16.67
CA THR A 21 9.46 13.77 -17.98
C THR A 21 8.08 13.22 -18.29
N GLU A 22 7.79 13.06 -19.59
CA GLU A 22 6.50 12.54 -20.04
C GLU A 22 6.22 11.12 -19.53
N ALA A 23 7.25 10.28 -19.39
CA ALA A 23 7.11 8.92 -18.88
C ALA A 23 6.67 8.92 -17.40
N THR A 24 7.35 9.71 -16.57
CA THR A 24 7.01 9.87 -15.14
C THR A 24 5.63 10.49 -14.97
N ARG A 25 5.32 11.55 -15.74
CA ARG A 25 4.00 12.21 -15.75
C ARG A 25 2.89 11.23 -16.11
N THR A 26 3.06 10.46 -17.18
CA THR A 26 2.09 9.45 -17.62
C THR A 26 1.82 8.43 -16.52
N ALA A 27 2.87 7.90 -15.89
CA ALA A 27 2.74 6.88 -14.84
C ALA A 27 2.02 7.41 -13.58
N LEU A 28 2.27 8.67 -13.19
CA LEU A 28 1.65 9.26 -12.00
C LEU A 28 0.21 9.72 -12.28
N LEU A 29 -0.07 10.28 -13.46
CA LEU A 29 -1.43 10.62 -13.88
C LEU A 29 -2.33 9.38 -14.01
N ALA A 30 -1.79 8.26 -14.50
CA ALA A 30 -2.53 7.00 -14.58
C ALA A 30 -2.99 6.50 -13.19
N ARG A 31 -2.19 6.74 -12.13
CA ARG A 31 -2.58 6.41 -10.75
C ARG A 31 -3.64 7.36 -10.21
N LEU A 32 -3.48 8.67 -10.43
CA LEU A 32 -4.44 9.70 -9.99
C LEU A 32 -5.84 9.53 -10.62
N GLY A 33 -5.88 9.11 -11.88
CA GLY A 33 -7.10 8.94 -12.66
C GLY A 33 -7.51 7.48 -12.87
N ALA A 34 -7.04 6.55 -12.03
CA ALA A 34 -7.37 5.14 -12.17
C ALA A 34 -8.90 4.95 -12.06
N PRO A 35 -9.53 4.20 -12.99
CA PRO A 35 -10.96 3.88 -12.89
C PRO A 35 -11.22 2.92 -11.72
N GLU A 36 -12.49 2.72 -11.40
CA GLU A 36 -12.89 1.64 -10.50
C GLU A 36 -12.35 0.29 -11.02
N TYR A 37 -11.79 -0.49 -10.10
CA TYR A 37 -11.11 -1.74 -10.43
C TYR A 37 -12.01 -2.94 -10.18
N GLU A 38 -12.18 -3.77 -11.21
CA GLU A 38 -12.81 -5.08 -11.10
C GLU A 38 -11.72 -6.14 -10.86
N PRO A 39 -11.86 -7.00 -9.82
CA PRO A 39 -10.86 -8.00 -9.50
C PRO A 39 -10.68 -9.02 -10.64
N GLN A 40 -9.43 -9.30 -10.98
CA GLN A 40 -9.03 -10.19 -12.07
C GLN A 40 -8.33 -11.45 -11.57
N TYR A 41 -7.62 -11.40 -10.44
CA TYR A 41 -6.98 -12.57 -9.85
C TYR A 41 -7.87 -13.25 -8.81
N PHE A 42 -8.34 -12.50 -7.82
CA PHE A 42 -9.21 -13.01 -6.77
C PHE A 42 -10.67 -13.06 -7.20
N ASP A 43 -11.44 -13.96 -6.59
CA ASP A 43 -12.89 -13.82 -6.60
C ASP A 43 -13.33 -12.61 -5.77
N ALA A 44 -14.57 -12.14 -6.00
CA ALA A 44 -15.10 -10.95 -5.34
C ALA A 44 -15.04 -11.03 -3.81
N ALA A 45 -15.26 -12.22 -3.22
CA ALA A 45 -15.21 -12.39 -1.78
C ALA A 45 -13.79 -12.25 -1.24
N THR A 46 -12.79 -12.86 -1.87
CA THR A 46 -11.40 -12.81 -1.42
C THR A 46 -10.79 -11.43 -1.66
N TYR A 47 -11.17 -10.77 -2.76
CA TYR A 47 -10.81 -9.38 -3.01
C TYR A 47 -11.36 -8.43 -1.93
N GLU A 48 -12.63 -8.58 -1.54
CA GLU A 48 -13.20 -7.76 -0.47
C GLU A 48 -12.52 -8.02 0.88
N LEU A 49 -12.15 -9.28 1.18
CA LEU A 49 -11.33 -9.57 2.35
C LEU A 49 -9.99 -8.83 2.31
N LEU A 50 -9.29 -8.83 1.17
CA LEU A 50 -8.04 -8.09 1.02
C LEU A 50 -8.25 -6.58 1.26
N ARG A 51 -9.33 -6.00 0.73
CA ARG A 51 -9.68 -4.58 0.99
C ARG A 51 -9.89 -4.31 2.48
N MET A 52 -10.66 -5.16 3.16
CA MET A 52 -10.92 -5.00 4.59
C MET A 52 -9.65 -5.16 5.43
N VAL A 53 -8.79 -6.13 5.10
CA VAL A 53 -7.49 -6.31 5.77
C VAL A 53 -6.60 -5.09 5.53
N ALA A 54 -6.49 -4.62 4.29
CA ALA A 54 -5.71 -3.42 3.94
C ALA A 54 -6.18 -2.19 4.71
N ALA A 55 -7.50 -1.99 4.84
CA ALA A 55 -8.07 -0.88 5.60
C ALA A 55 -7.75 -0.92 7.11
N ARG A 56 -7.51 -2.11 7.68
CA ARG A 56 -7.04 -2.26 9.08
C ARG A 56 -5.54 -2.09 9.23
N LEU A 57 -4.76 -2.60 8.29
CA LEU A 57 -3.29 -2.52 8.31
C LEU A 57 -2.78 -1.11 7.98
N PHE A 58 -3.45 -0.43 7.06
CA PHE A 58 -3.07 0.89 6.57
C PHE A 58 -4.27 1.86 6.62
N PRO A 59 -4.74 2.23 7.82
CA PRO A 59 -5.89 3.11 7.96
C PRO A 59 -5.57 4.53 7.47
N GLN A 60 -6.51 5.13 6.74
CA GLN A 60 -6.39 6.46 6.15
C GLN A 60 -7.47 7.42 6.70
N PRO A 61 -7.54 7.67 8.02
CA PRO A 61 -8.66 8.39 8.64
C PRO A 61 -8.74 9.86 8.26
N ASP A 62 -7.63 10.44 7.80
CA ASP A 62 -7.50 11.86 7.47
C ASP A 62 -7.87 12.16 6.00
N ARG A 63 -8.27 11.14 5.22
CA ARG A 63 -8.66 11.26 3.80
C ARG A 63 -10.17 11.15 3.63
N GLU A 64 -10.75 12.06 2.85
CA GLU A 64 -12.16 11.97 2.43
C GLU A 64 -12.40 10.74 1.54
N ALA A 65 -11.49 10.52 0.59
CA ALA A 65 -11.45 9.33 -0.25
C ALA A 65 -10.12 8.59 -0.01
N PRO A 66 -10.14 7.42 0.66
CA PRO A 66 -8.96 6.58 0.82
C PRO A 66 -8.41 6.13 -0.54
N ILE A 67 -7.08 6.02 -0.62
CA ILE A 67 -6.41 5.37 -1.75
C ILE A 67 -6.67 3.86 -1.63
N GLU A 68 -7.30 3.28 -2.65
CA GLU A 68 -7.54 1.83 -2.73
C GLU A 68 -6.24 1.09 -3.02
N LEU A 69 -5.81 0.21 -2.10
CA LEU A 69 -4.52 -0.50 -2.18
C LEU A 69 -4.65 -1.93 -2.75
N ALA A 70 -5.81 -2.56 -2.60
CA ALA A 70 -6.06 -3.92 -3.11
C ALA A 70 -5.94 -4.05 -4.64
N PRO A 71 -6.33 -3.07 -5.48
CA PRO A 71 -6.22 -3.18 -6.93
C PRO A 71 -4.81 -3.53 -7.42
N SER A 72 -3.79 -2.85 -6.89
CA SER A 72 -2.39 -3.05 -7.30
C SER A 72 -1.90 -4.46 -7.00
N ILE A 73 -2.27 -5.00 -5.83
CA ILE A 73 -1.92 -6.37 -5.41
C ILE A 73 -2.62 -7.37 -6.35
N ASP A 74 -3.93 -7.25 -6.55
CA ASP A 74 -4.69 -8.16 -7.41
C ASP A 74 -4.18 -8.15 -8.86
N GLN A 75 -3.93 -6.97 -9.43
CA GLN A 75 -3.42 -6.83 -10.80
C GLN A 75 -2.01 -7.40 -10.94
N ARG A 76 -1.12 -7.15 -9.98
CA ARG A 76 0.23 -7.72 -9.96
C ARG A 76 0.17 -9.24 -9.92
N LEU A 77 -0.64 -9.81 -9.04
CA LEU A 77 -0.81 -11.26 -8.94
C LEU A 77 -1.42 -11.84 -10.22
N PHE A 78 -2.40 -11.17 -10.83
CA PHE A 78 -3.00 -11.57 -12.11
C PHE A 78 -1.96 -11.65 -13.22
N THR A 79 -1.15 -10.62 -13.37
CA THR A 79 -0.11 -10.52 -14.42
C THR A 79 1.14 -11.37 -14.12
N GLY A 80 1.31 -11.80 -12.86
CA GLY A 80 2.47 -12.57 -12.42
C GLY A 80 3.71 -11.71 -12.17
N GLY A 81 3.52 -10.43 -11.86
CA GLY A 81 4.61 -9.54 -11.47
C GLY A 81 5.20 -9.91 -10.11
N SER A 82 6.49 -9.64 -9.92
CA SER A 82 7.23 -9.82 -8.66
C SER A 82 8.23 -8.67 -8.51
N ASP A 83 8.55 -8.32 -7.28
CA ASP A 83 9.60 -7.36 -6.90
C ASP A 83 11.03 -7.94 -7.01
N GLY A 84 11.16 -9.23 -7.33
CA GLY A 84 12.42 -9.93 -7.49
C GLY A 84 12.99 -10.54 -6.21
N TRP A 85 12.23 -10.54 -5.11
CA TRP A 85 12.61 -11.14 -3.83
C TRP A 85 11.43 -11.92 -3.24
N ARG A 86 11.71 -12.80 -2.26
CA ARG A 86 10.71 -13.51 -1.45
C ARG A 86 11.41 -14.19 -0.28
N TYR A 87 10.78 -14.25 0.90
CA TYR A 87 11.24 -15.16 1.96
C TYR A 87 11.29 -16.62 1.48
N ASP A 88 12.40 -17.31 1.77
CA ASP A 88 12.61 -18.71 1.37
C ASP A 88 11.57 -19.68 1.96
N VAL A 89 11.05 -19.37 3.15
CA VAL A 89 10.01 -20.14 3.85
C VAL A 89 8.59 -19.97 3.28
N LEU A 90 8.34 -18.97 2.44
CA LEU A 90 7.03 -18.76 1.83
C LEU A 90 6.90 -19.49 0.49
N PRO A 91 5.69 -19.87 0.05
CA PRO A 91 5.45 -20.30 -1.33
C PRO A 91 5.43 -19.09 -2.30
N PRO A 92 5.37 -19.31 -3.63
CA PRO A 92 5.22 -18.20 -4.59
C PRO A 92 4.03 -17.29 -4.27
N ASP A 93 4.12 -15.99 -4.61
CA ASP A 93 3.23 -14.92 -4.13
C ASP A 93 1.74 -15.23 -4.30
N ARG A 94 1.35 -15.76 -5.46
CA ARG A 94 -0.03 -16.18 -5.75
C ARG A 94 -0.58 -17.15 -4.71
N GLU A 95 0.24 -18.11 -4.30
CA GLU A 95 -0.09 -19.09 -3.29
C GLU A 95 0.01 -18.49 -1.89
N THR A 96 1.04 -17.71 -1.60
CA THR A 96 1.21 -16.98 -0.33
C THR A 96 -0.01 -16.13 0.00
N TYR A 97 -0.49 -15.32 -0.94
CA TYR A 97 -1.67 -14.48 -0.73
C TYR A 97 -2.96 -15.29 -0.58
N ARG A 98 -3.16 -16.31 -1.43
CA ARG A 98 -4.36 -17.17 -1.33
C ARG A 98 -4.42 -17.88 0.02
N LEU A 99 -3.30 -18.46 0.47
CA LEU A 99 -3.20 -19.13 1.76
C LEU A 99 -3.32 -18.13 2.90
N GLY A 100 -2.55 -17.04 2.91
CA GLY A 100 -2.56 -16.07 4.00
C GLY A 100 -3.92 -15.41 4.23
N LEU A 101 -4.63 -15.02 3.16
CA LEU A 101 -6.01 -14.51 3.26
C LEU A 101 -6.98 -15.60 3.76
N GLY A 102 -6.81 -16.84 3.29
CA GLY A 102 -7.55 -17.99 3.84
C GLY A 102 -7.30 -18.18 5.34
N GLY A 103 -6.05 -18.09 5.78
CA GLY A 103 -5.63 -18.22 7.17
C GLY A 103 -6.24 -17.14 8.06
N ILE A 104 -6.34 -15.89 7.58
CA ILE A 104 -7.04 -14.81 8.30
C ILE A 104 -8.51 -15.17 8.56
N ARG A 105 -9.22 -15.70 7.55
CA ARG A 105 -10.62 -16.15 7.71
C ARG A 105 -10.74 -17.34 8.66
N GLU A 106 -9.81 -18.30 8.59
CA GLU A 106 -9.78 -19.43 9.54
C GLU A 106 -9.57 -18.95 10.98
N SER A 107 -8.62 -18.05 11.20
CA SER A 107 -8.35 -17.47 12.52
C SER A 107 -9.55 -16.68 13.04
N ALA A 108 -10.21 -15.88 12.20
CA ALA A 108 -11.44 -15.19 12.57
C ALA A 108 -12.53 -16.16 13.03
N ARG A 109 -12.69 -17.28 12.32
CA ARG A 109 -13.65 -18.33 12.67
C ARG A 109 -13.31 -19.03 13.97
N VAL A 110 -12.04 -19.35 14.22
CA VAL A 110 -11.62 -20.02 15.46
C VAL A 110 -11.70 -19.07 16.66
N MET A 111 -11.27 -17.81 16.51
CA MET A 111 -11.20 -16.85 17.61
C MET A 111 -12.57 -16.29 18.00
N PHE A 112 -13.46 -16.09 17.02
CA PHE A 112 -14.72 -15.34 17.23
C PHE A 112 -15.97 -16.01 16.65
N GLY A 113 -15.84 -17.17 16.01
CA GLY A 113 -16.98 -17.91 15.44
C GLY A 113 -17.61 -17.27 14.21
N GLN A 114 -17.02 -16.21 13.64
CA GLN A 114 -17.55 -15.43 12.51
C GLN A 114 -16.52 -15.28 11.38
N TYR A 115 -16.99 -14.91 10.18
CA TYR A 115 -16.09 -14.49 9.11
C TYR A 115 -15.44 -13.14 9.46
N PHE A 116 -14.22 -12.90 9.00
CA PHE A 116 -13.45 -11.68 9.31
C PHE A 116 -14.22 -10.40 8.95
N GLU A 117 -14.96 -10.45 7.85
CA GLU A 117 -15.78 -9.38 7.28
C GLU A 117 -16.97 -8.99 8.16
N LEU A 118 -17.39 -9.90 9.05
CA LEU A 118 -18.50 -9.69 9.99
C LEU A 118 -18.03 -9.28 11.39
N LEU A 119 -16.72 -9.24 11.62
CA LEU A 119 -16.14 -8.86 12.91
C LEU A 119 -16.20 -7.35 13.12
N THR A 120 -16.23 -6.94 14.39
CA THR A 120 -15.98 -5.54 14.77
C THR A 120 -14.52 -5.17 14.46
N GLY A 121 -14.21 -3.88 14.28
CA GLY A 121 -12.84 -3.44 14.00
C GLY A 121 -11.82 -3.89 15.06
N ALA A 122 -12.20 -3.92 16.34
CA ALA A 122 -11.34 -4.40 17.41
C ALA A 122 -11.06 -5.92 17.33
N GLN A 123 -12.04 -6.70 16.87
CA GLN A 123 -11.86 -8.14 16.64
C GLN A 123 -11.02 -8.40 15.40
N GLN A 124 -11.19 -7.62 14.32
CA GLN A 124 -10.33 -7.68 13.14
C GLN A 124 -8.87 -7.39 13.52
N ASP A 125 -8.62 -6.34 14.31
CA ASP A 125 -7.29 -6.02 14.81
C ASP A 125 -6.71 -7.14 15.68
N ALA A 126 -7.54 -7.82 16.48
CA ALA A 126 -7.10 -8.95 17.29
C ALA A 126 -6.66 -10.13 16.42
N VAL A 127 -7.39 -10.44 15.34
CA VAL A 127 -6.97 -11.47 14.36
C VAL A 127 -5.65 -11.08 13.71
N LEU A 128 -5.54 -9.86 13.16
CA LEU A 128 -4.33 -9.41 12.47
C LEU A 128 -3.12 -9.34 13.40
N ARG A 129 -3.32 -8.98 14.67
CA ARG A 129 -2.29 -9.02 15.71
C ARG A 129 -1.86 -10.45 16.02
N ALA A 130 -2.76 -11.43 15.99
CA ALA A 130 -2.38 -12.83 16.14
C ALA A 130 -1.52 -13.31 14.96
N VAL A 131 -1.87 -12.91 13.73
CA VAL A 131 -1.09 -13.20 12.51
C VAL A 131 0.30 -12.56 12.59
N GLN A 132 0.39 -11.28 12.96
CA GLN A 132 1.65 -10.57 13.17
C GLN A 132 2.58 -11.27 14.17
N ASN A 133 2.03 -11.85 15.23
CA ASN A 133 2.80 -12.42 16.34
C ASN A 133 3.02 -13.93 16.22
N GLU A 134 2.73 -14.56 15.08
CA GLU A 134 2.82 -16.02 14.90
C GLU A 134 1.97 -16.81 15.93
N THR A 135 0.81 -16.27 16.32
CA THR A 135 -0.11 -16.91 17.29
C THR A 135 -1.52 -17.12 16.72
N ALA A 136 -1.72 -16.81 15.44
CA ALA A 136 -2.98 -17.00 14.76
C ALA A 136 -3.36 -18.50 14.70
N PRO A 137 -4.56 -18.89 15.15
CA PRO A 137 -4.99 -20.28 15.06
C PRO A 137 -5.54 -20.60 13.66
N GLY A 138 -5.33 -21.83 13.20
CA GLY A 138 -5.87 -22.31 11.91
C GLY A 138 -4.88 -23.22 11.20
N PRO A 139 -5.34 -24.31 10.56
CA PRO A 139 -4.45 -25.30 9.93
C PRO A 139 -3.59 -24.73 8.79
N ILE A 140 -3.99 -23.64 8.13
CA ILE A 140 -3.14 -23.00 7.11
C ILE A 140 -1.79 -22.58 7.69
N TRP A 141 -1.78 -22.07 8.93
CA TRP A 141 -0.58 -21.58 9.60
C TRP A 141 0.38 -22.70 10.01
N ASP A 142 -0.03 -23.97 9.96
CA ASP A 142 0.87 -25.12 10.14
C ASP A 142 1.86 -25.27 8.96
N THR A 143 1.55 -24.64 7.82
CA THR A 143 2.33 -24.75 6.57
C THR A 143 2.77 -23.39 6.01
N LEU A 144 2.18 -22.29 6.47
CA LEU A 144 2.49 -20.94 6.06
C LEU A 144 2.90 -20.14 7.30
N SER A 145 4.07 -19.50 7.26
CA SER A 145 4.50 -18.60 8.33
C SER A 145 3.64 -17.34 8.35
N ALA A 146 2.90 -17.14 9.44
CA ALA A 146 1.88 -16.09 9.55
C ALA A 146 2.50 -14.69 9.61
N ASN A 147 3.58 -14.54 10.38
CA ASN A 147 4.31 -13.30 10.53
C ASN A 147 5.01 -12.89 9.23
N ARG A 148 5.57 -13.84 8.47
CA ARG A 148 6.17 -13.55 7.16
C ARG A 148 5.13 -13.13 6.14
N PHE A 149 3.96 -13.78 6.11
CA PHE A 149 2.85 -13.31 5.29
C PHE A 149 2.40 -11.90 5.70
N PHE A 150 2.32 -11.61 7.00
CA PHE A 150 1.99 -10.27 7.50
C PHE A 150 3.01 -9.22 7.06
N GLU A 151 4.31 -9.53 7.16
CA GLU A 151 5.40 -8.64 6.72
C GLU A 151 5.32 -8.34 5.22
N GLU A 152 5.16 -9.37 4.38
CA GLU A 152 5.01 -9.22 2.93
C GLU A 152 3.80 -8.34 2.57
N LEU A 153 2.64 -8.63 3.17
CA LEU A 153 1.42 -7.86 2.92
C LEU A 153 1.58 -6.40 3.36
N LEU A 154 2.14 -6.14 4.54
CA LEU A 154 2.32 -4.78 5.04
C LEU A 154 3.34 -3.99 4.20
N ALA A 155 4.43 -4.64 3.77
CA ALA A 155 5.42 -4.05 2.88
C ALA A 155 4.77 -3.64 1.55
N GLU A 156 4.08 -4.58 0.89
CA GLU A 156 3.45 -4.31 -0.41
C GLU A 156 2.35 -3.25 -0.31
N LEU A 157 1.55 -3.24 0.77
CA LEU A 157 0.57 -2.17 1.01
C LEU A 157 1.24 -0.80 1.16
N THR A 158 2.37 -0.74 1.87
CA THR A 158 3.14 0.50 2.09
C THR A 158 3.73 1.02 0.78
N GLU A 159 4.31 0.14 -0.02
CA GLU A 159 4.84 0.47 -1.35
C GLU A 159 3.73 0.99 -2.27
N ASN A 160 2.60 0.29 -2.33
CA ASN A 160 1.45 0.70 -3.14
C ASN A 160 0.89 2.06 -2.70
N TYR A 161 0.87 2.33 -1.39
CA TYR A 161 0.43 3.62 -0.85
C TYR A 161 1.36 4.75 -1.30
N TYR A 162 2.66 4.65 -1.04
CA TYR A 162 3.62 5.72 -1.37
C TYR A 162 3.98 5.81 -2.87
N ALA A 163 3.59 4.82 -3.68
CA ALA A 163 3.59 4.95 -5.13
C ALA A 163 2.49 5.90 -5.64
N HIS A 164 1.49 6.23 -4.83
CA HIS A 164 0.38 7.09 -5.22
C HIS A 164 0.70 8.59 -5.02
N PRO A 165 0.45 9.47 -6.02
CA PRO A 165 0.80 10.89 -5.92
C PRO A 165 0.18 11.61 -4.71
N LEU A 166 -1.04 11.24 -4.31
CA LEU A 166 -1.67 11.85 -3.13
C LEU A 166 -0.99 11.47 -1.82
N ALA A 167 -0.35 10.30 -1.72
CA ALA A 167 0.45 9.93 -0.55
C ALA A 167 1.80 10.64 -0.55
N GLN A 168 2.38 10.82 -1.74
CA GLN A 168 3.61 11.59 -1.94
C GLN A 168 3.48 13.05 -1.50
N GLU A 169 2.30 13.67 -1.64
CA GLU A 169 2.02 15.02 -1.10
C GLU A 169 2.22 15.07 0.41
N GLU A 170 1.89 14.02 1.15
CA GLU A 170 1.97 13.99 2.61
C GLU A 170 3.40 14.12 3.14
N ILE A 171 4.36 13.66 2.34
CA ILE A 171 5.78 13.65 2.67
C ILE A 171 6.58 14.70 1.88
N GLY A 172 5.91 15.54 1.08
CA GLY A 172 6.58 16.57 0.28
C GLY A 172 7.51 16.00 -0.78
N TYR A 173 7.18 14.82 -1.32
CA TYR A 173 8.07 14.10 -2.24
C TYR A 173 8.23 14.85 -3.56
N VAL A 174 9.48 15.14 -3.92
CA VAL A 174 9.87 15.84 -5.15
C VAL A 174 10.73 15.01 -6.09
N GLY A 175 11.04 13.76 -5.72
CA GLY A 175 11.89 12.88 -6.53
C GLY A 175 11.35 12.58 -7.94
N LEU A 176 10.07 12.88 -8.21
CA LEU A 176 9.47 12.84 -9.54
C LEU A 176 9.94 13.96 -10.48
N ALA A 177 10.58 15.01 -9.97
CA ALA A 177 11.23 16.06 -10.76
C ALA A 177 12.53 15.50 -11.37
N ASP A 178 12.39 14.61 -12.34
CA ASP A 178 13.48 13.86 -12.97
C ASP A 178 14.24 14.64 -14.05
N VAL A 179 13.81 15.88 -14.34
CA VAL A 179 14.52 16.81 -15.23
C VAL A 179 14.56 18.25 -14.67
N PRO A 180 15.72 18.93 -14.64
CA PRO A 180 17.06 18.38 -14.87
C PRO A 180 17.42 17.32 -13.82
N GLY A 181 18.52 16.60 -14.02
CA GLY A 181 19.01 15.64 -13.02
C GLY A 181 19.37 16.32 -11.68
N TRP A 182 19.40 15.52 -10.61
CA TRP A 182 19.78 15.97 -9.27
C TRP A 182 21.29 16.17 -9.16
N THR A 183 21.69 17.35 -8.68
CA THR A 183 23.09 17.80 -8.53
C THR A 183 23.50 17.94 -7.06
N LYS A 184 22.53 18.18 -6.18
CA LYS A 184 22.69 18.27 -4.73
C LYS A 184 22.68 16.86 -4.14
N ILE A 185 23.87 16.32 -3.85
CA ILE A 185 24.07 14.93 -3.39
C ILE A 185 24.58 14.85 -1.94
N THR A 186 24.76 15.99 -1.29
CA THR A 186 25.26 16.08 0.09
C THR A 186 24.10 15.98 1.08
N LEU A 187 24.38 15.50 2.29
CA LEU A 187 23.37 15.39 3.34
C LEU A 187 22.76 16.76 3.67
N ASN A 188 21.42 16.83 3.67
CA ASN A 188 20.63 18.04 3.93
C ASN A 188 20.86 19.20 2.95
N GLU A 189 21.44 18.92 1.78
CA GLU A 189 21.53 19.90 0.70
C GLU A 189 20.31 19.74 -0.21
N LYS A 190 19.49 20.79 -0.33
CA LYS A 190 18.29 20.80 -1.17
C LYS A 190 18.56 21.45 -2.53
N GLU A 191 17.92 20.95 -3.58
CA GLU A 191 17.73 21.69 -4.82
C GLU A 191 16.77 22.86 -4.59
N ASP A 192 16.88 23.92 -5.41
CA ASP A 192 15.95 25.06 -5.39
C ASP A 192 14.49 24.62 -5.63
N ARG A 193 14.31 23.44 -6.22
CA ARG A 193 13.02 22.79 -6.49
C ARG A 193 12.58 21.78 -5.43
N GLU A 194 13.06 21.89 -4.20
CA GLU A 194 12.52 21.11 -3.08
C GLU A 194 11.71 22.02 -2.15
N PRO A 195 10.56 21.56 -1.64
CA PRO A 195 9.77 22.33 -0.70
C PRO A 195 10.48 22.54 0.63
N GLU A 196 10.29 23.73 1.21
CA GLU A 196 10.52 23.97 2.62
C GLU A 196 9.30 23.59 3.45
N GLU A 197 9.51 23.10 4.67
CA GLU A 197 8.41 22.78 5.58
C GLU A 197 7.64 24.08 5.92
N GLY A 198 6.31 24.06 5.75
CA GLY A 198 5.46 25.21 6.07
C GLY A 198 5.39 26.32 5.01
N GLU A 199 6.12 26.23 3.90
CA GLU A 199 6.03 27.19 2.79
C GLU A 199 5.39 26.57 1.54
N MET A 200 4.53 27.35 0.88
CA MET A 200 3.99 27.02 -0.43
C MET A 200 5.06 27.25 -1.50
N VAL A 201 5.51 26.19 -2.16
CA VAL A 201 6.38 26.34 -3.32
C VAL A 201 5.54 26.79 -4.51
N ASN A 202 5.86 27.97 -5.04
CA ASN A 202 5.31 28.43 -6.31
C ASN A 202 6.24 27.96 -7.42
N TRP A 203 5.81 26.93 -8.14
CA TRP A 203 6.46 26.45 -9.36
C TRP A 203 6.23 27.38 -10.55
#